data_AF-A0A919RGS9-F1
#
_entry.id   AF-A0A919RGS9-F1
#
_cell.length_a   1.000
_cell.length_b   1.000
_cell.length_c   1.000
_cell.angle_alpha   90.00
_cell.angle_beta   90.00
_cell.angle_gamma   90.00
#
_symmetry.space_group_name_H-M   'P 1'
#
loop_
_entity.id
_entity.type
_entity.pdbx_description
1 polymer ?
#
loop_
_entity_poly.entity_id
_entity_poly.type
_entity_poly.pdbx_seq_one_letter_code
_entity_poly.pdbx_strand_id
1 'polypeptide(L)'
;MHVLGVWAGRFSVVRRHFSKGVLTIAIVVLVLGVAITWGVYSLLKRATPLAQGAHCKIATPQGDLEMDVDQAVVAATIAAVAERRRLPERAVVIAYATGIQESKLLNIPFGDRDSVGVFQQRPSMGWGTQKQLLDVVYSTDKFFEGLVKVKNYQRIPLHIAAQEVQRSADGSLYAQHENDAKIMAAAFTGRVPAALQCWTPPPKDESKVKKPRVEAASRELRRALGDTPVSGDKITASSTRRGWLVAAWSVAHARDYGLRGVRYDGRAWAADAGFEGWQEDDGATTRHVILNRPAPAA
;
A
#
# COMPACT_ATOMS: atom_id res chain seq x y z
N MET A 1 55.68 4.60 70.64
CA MET A 1 55.74 4.41 69.17
C MET A 1 56.16 2.98 68.92
N HIS A 2 55.53 2.10 68.15
CA HIS A 2 54.29 2.11 67.39
C HIS A 2 53.81 0.66 67.32
N VAL A 3 52.50 0.47 67.41
CA VAL A 3 51.78 -0.78 67.16
C VAL A 3 51.88 -1.12 65.66
N LEU A 4 52.17 -2.38 65.31
CA LEU A 4 51.80 -2.94 64.00
C LEU A 4 51.42 -4.42 64.16
N GLY A 5 50.14 -4.66 64.38
CA GLY A 5 49.51 -5.97 64.23
C GLY A 5 49.25 -6.24 62.75
N VAL A 6 49.76 -7.36 62.24
CA VAL A 6 49.48 -7.85 60.88
C VAL A 6 48.15 -8.60 60.91
N TRP A 7 47.12 -8.03 60.27
CA TRP A 7 45.81 -8.67 60.11
C TRP A 7 45.81 -9.45 58.77
N ALA A 8 46.01 -10.76 58.83
CA ALA A 8 45.89 -11.64 57.67
C ALA A 8 44.41 -12.01 57.44
N GLY A 9 43.70 -11.22 56.64
CA GLY A 9 42.35 -11.54 56.20
C GLY A 9 42.34 -12.74 55.24
N ARG A 10 41.88 -13.90 55.72
CA ARG A 10 41.55 -15.05 54.85
C ARG A 10 40.30 -14.72 54.04
N PHE A 11 40.46 -14.42 52.75
CA PHE A 11 39.34 -14.45 51.80
C PHE A 11 38.99 -15.92 51.49
N SER A 12 37.95 -16.43 52.14
CA SER A 12 37.32 -17.70 51.77
C SER A 12 36.52 -17.52 50.48
N VAL A 13 37.06 -17.98 49.35
CA VAL A 13 36.28 -18.16 48.12
C VAL A 13 35.33 -19.33 48.35
N VAL A 14 34.08 -19.04 48.68
CA VAL A 14 33.02 -20.06 48.77
C VAL A 14 32.70 -20.56 47.37
N ARG A 15 33.32 -21.67 46.96
CA ARG A 15 32.93 -22.43 45.77
C ARG A 15 31.57 -23.06 46.04
N ARG A 16 30.48 -22.39 45.65
CA ARG A 16 29.13 -22.98 45.69
C ARG A 16 29.04 -24.08 44.64
N HIS A 17 29.20 -25.33 45.05
CA HIS A 17 28.88 -26.49 44.23
C HIS A 17 27.35 -26.59 44.13
N PHE A 18 26.77 -26.11 43.04
CA PHE A 18 25.36 -26.34 42.74
C PHE A 18 25.15 -27.86 42.53
N SER A 19 24.20 -28.44 43.24
CA SER A 19 23.88 -29.86 43.04
C SER A 19 23.38 -30.07 41.61
N LYS A 20 23.63 -31.26 41.04
CA LYS A 20 23.13 -31.61 39.70
C LYS A 20 21.62 -31.34 39.58
N GLY A 21 20.85 -31.53 40.66
CA GLY A 21 19.42 -31.23 40.71
C GLY A 21 19.09 -29.74 40.55
N VAL A 22 19.86 -28.83 41.17
CA VAL A 22 19.65 -27.38 41.00
C VAL A 22 19.97 -26.94 39.56
N LEU A 23 20.99 -27.53 38.94
CA LEU A 23 21.33 -27.27 37.54
C LEU A 23 20.23 -27.76 36.60
N THR A 24 19.68 -28.96 36.82
CA THR A 24 18.57 -29.50 36.02
C THR A 24 17.32 -28.62 36.14
N ILE A 25 16.95 -28.20 37.35
CA ILE A 25 15.80 -27.29 37.57
C ILE A 25 16.01 -25.97 36.84
N ALA A 26 17.21 -25.38 36.93
CA ALA A 26 17.53 -24.13 36.23
C ALA A 26 17.41 -24.26 34.71
N ILE A 27 17.89 -25.37 34.13
CA ILE A 27 17.76 -25.65 32.70
C ILE A 27 16.29 -25.80 32.30
N VAL A 28 15.51 -26.56 33.05
CA VAL A 28 14.08 -26.76 32.77
C VAL A 28 13.31 -25.44 32.82
N VAL A 29 13.57 -24.61 33.84
CA VAL A 29 12.96 -23.27 33.96
C VAL A 29 13.35 -22.38 32.77
N LEU A 30 14.60 -22.43 32.33
CA LEU A 30 15.08 -21.64 31.20
C LEU A 30 14.45 -22.10 29.88
N VAL A 31 14.36 -23.42 29.64
CA VAL A 31 13.69 -23.99 28.46
C VAL A 31 12.21 -23.65 28.45
N LEU A 32 11.52 -23.79 29.58
CA LEU A 32 10.11 -23.41 29.70
C LEU A 32 9.91 -21.91 29.48
N GLY A 33 10.81 -21.08 30.03
CA GLY A 33 10.80 -19.64 29.80
C GLY A 33 10.92 -19.30 28.32
N VAL A 34 11.90 -19.86 27.62
CA VAL A 34 12.08 -19.67 26.17
C VAL A 34 10.86 -20.17 25.39
N ALA A 35 10.32 -21.34 25.72
CA ALA A 35 9.14 -21.89 25.04
C ALA A 35 7.89 -21.03 25.24
N ILE A 36 7.66 -20.53 26.46
CA ILE A 36 6.54 -19.63 26.78
C ILE A 36 6.73 -18.30 26.04
N THR A 37 7.91 -17.69 26.11
CA THR A 37 8.20 -16.43 25.40
C THR A 37 8.03 -16.59 23.90
N TRP A 38 8.51 -17.68 23.31
CA TRP A 38 8.33 -17.98 21.90
C TRP A 38 6.85 -18.23 21.54
N GLY A 39 6.12 -18.96 22.39
CA GLY A 39 4.68 -19.19 22.24
C GLY A 39 3.87 -17.90 22.28
N VAL A 40 4.12 -17.02 23.26
CA VAL A 40 3.49 -15.70 23.37
C VAL A 40 3.87 -14.81 22.19
N TYR A 41 5.14 -14.80 21.78
CA TYR A 41 5.61 -14.05 20.62
C TYR A 41 4.92 -14.50 19.33
N SER A 42 4.83 -15.82 19.10
CA SER A 42 4.15 -16.41 17.95
C SER A 42 2.64 -16.09 17.96
N LEU A 43 2.01 -16.15 19.14
CA LEU A 43 0.60 -15.78 19.30
C LEU A 43 0.35 -14.30 19.01
N LEU A 44 1.18 -13.39 19.52
CA LEU A 44 1.09 -11.95 19.27
C LEU A 44 1.33 -11.61 17.78
N LYS A 45 2.31 -12.27 17.14
CA LYS A 45 2.54 -12.18 15.69
C LYS A 45 1.33 -12.62 14.88
N ARG A 46 0.60 -13.65 15.31
CA ARG A 46 -0.65 -14.10 14.65
C ARG A 46 -1.86 -13.22 14.95
N ALA A 47 -1.90 -12.56 16.11
CA ALA A 47 -3.03 -11.73 16.54
C ALA A 47 -2.95 -10.27 16.05
N THR A 48 -1.75 -9.74 15.82
CA THR A 48 -1.53 -8.34 15.37
C THR A 48 -2.26 -7.96 14.08
N PRO A 49 -2.35 -8.80 13.03
CA PRO A 49 -3.11 -8.49 11.81
C PRO A 49 -4.63 -8.46 12.02
N LEU A 50 -5.15 -9.09 13.09
CA LEU A 50 -6.58 -9.09 13.43
C LEU A 50 -6.97 -7.86 14.27
N ALA A 51 -6.00 -7.26 14.97
CA ALA A 51 -6.19 -6.02 15.72
C ALA A 51 -6.09 -4.77 14.83
N GLN A 52 -5.31 -4.87 13.75
CA GLN A 52 -5.14 -3.83 12.75
C GLN A 52 -6.22 -4.00 11.67
N GLY A 53 -7.14 -3.05 11.55
CA GLY A 53 -8.18 -3.07 10.52
C GLY A 53 -7.62 -3.13 9.10
N ALA A 54 -8.49 -3.20 8.09
CA ALA A 54 -8.07 -3.21 6.70
C ALA A 54 -7.39 -1.90 6.31
N HIS A 55 -6.14 -1.95 5.85
CA HIS A 55 -5.40 -0.77 5.41
C HIS A 55 -4.27 -1.11 4.44
N CYS A 56 -3.63 -0.07 3.93
CA CYS A 56 -2.47 -0.15 3.08
C CYS A 56 -1.33 0.71 3.64
N LYS A 57 -0.10 0.27 3.37
CA LYS A 57 1.12 1.01 3.62
C LYS A 57 1.88 1.19 2.31
N ILE A 58 2.43 2.38 2.13
CA ILE A 58 3.41 2.70 1.10
C ILE A 58 4.76 2.84 1.78
N ALA A 59 5.80 2.21 1.23
CA ALA A 59 7.18 2.38 1.64
C ALA A 59 8.04 2.75 0.43
N THR A 60 8.70 3.91 0.51
CA THR A 60 9.58 4.41 -0.56
C THR A 60 10.85 5.02 0.04
N PRO A 61 11.94 5.19 -0.74
CA PRO A 61 13.11 5.92 -0.26
C PRO A 61 12.82 7.36 0.19
N GLN A 62 11.71 7.95 -0.27
CA GLN A 62 11.29 9.31 0.08
C GLN A 62 10.46 9.39 1.36
N GLY A 63 9.96 8.26 1.86
CA GLY A 63 9.13 8.18 3.05
C GLY A 63 8.08 7.08 2.99
N ASP A 64 7.41 6.91 4.12
CA ASP A 64 6.33 5.96 4.33
C ASP A 64 5.00 6.69 4.48
N LEU A 65 3.91 6.09 4.00
CA LEU A 65 2.54 6.58 4.20
C LEU A 65 1.62 5.42 4.55
N GLU A 66 0.59 5.71 5.35
CA GLU A 66 -0.54 4.81 5.58
C GLU A 66 -1.78 5.38 4.90
N MET A 67 -2.64 4.49 4.39
CA MET A 67 -3.90 4.88 3.77
C MET A 67 -4.93 3.77 3.84
N ASP A 68 -6.20 4.15 3.80
CA ASP A 68 -7.30 3.20 3.72
C ASP A 68 -7.28 2.46 2.39
N VAL A 69 -7.83 1.25 2.37
CA VAL A 69 -7.94 0.44 1.14
C VAL A 69 -8.71 1.19 0.05
N ASP A 70 -9.73 1.96 0.41
CA ASP A 70 -10.52 2.75 -0.54
C ASP A 70 -9.69 3.88 -1.19
N GLN A 71 -8.80 4.51 -0.42
CA GLN A 71 -7.86 5.50 -0.95
C GLN A 71 -6.86 4.83 -1.90
N ALA A 72 -6.35 3.65 -1.56
CA ALA A 72 -5.44 2.90 -2.42
C ALA A 72 -6.07 2.49 -3.76
N VAL A 73 -7.35 2.09 -3.74
CA VAL A 73 -8.15 1.77 -4.95
C VAL A 73 -8.25 2.99 -5.87
N VAL A 74 -8.60 4.15 -5.32
CA VAL A 74 -8.66 5.41 -6.07
C VAL A 74 -7.28 5.81 -6.59
N ALA A 75 -6.25 5.74 -5.76
CA ALA A 75 -4.88 6.10 -6.10
C ALA A 75 -4.34 5.26 -7.27
N ALA A 76 -4.49 3.94 -7.18
CA ALA A 76 -4.10 3.01 -8.23
C ALA A 76 -4.83 3.28 -9.55
N THR A 77 -6.12 3.59 -9.48
CA THR A 77 -6.92 3.91 -10.67
C THR A 77 -6.41 5.19 -11.34
N ILE A 78 -6.08 6.22 -10.57
CA ILE A 78 -5.52 7.47 -11.11
C ILE A 78 -4.20 7.22 -11.86
N ALA A 79 -3.28 6.45 -11.27
CA ALA A 79 -2.01 6.11 -11.91
C ALA A 79 -2.21 5.30 -13.20
N ALA A 80 -3.15 4.35 -13.20
CA ALA A 80 -3.47 3.56 -14.38
C ALA A 80 -4.02 4.44 -15.52
N VAL A 81 -4.93 5.38 -15.22
CA VAL A 81 -5.45 6.33 -16.22
C VAL A 81 -4.36 7.26 -16.74
N ALA A 82 -3.45 7.73 -15.88
CA ALA A 82 -2.33 8.56 -16.31
C ALA A 82 -1.40 7.82 -17.28
N GLU A 83 -1.09 6.55 -16.99
CA GLU A 83 -0.31 5.66 -17.85
C GLU A 83 -1.03 5.40 -19.18
N ARG A 84 -2.35 5.13 -19.16
CA ARG A 84 -3.18 5.02 -20.37
C ARG A 84 -3.05 6.25 -21.27
N ARG A 85 -3.03 7.44 -20.66
CA ARG A 85 -2.89 8.73 -21.36
C ARG A 85 -1.43 9.11 -21.66
N ARG A 86 -0.46 8.27 -21.29
CA ARG A 86 0.99 8.52 -21.43
C ARG A 86 1.43 9.83 -20.77
N LEU A 87 0.83 10.18 -19.64
CA LEU A 87 1.15 11.39 -18.89
C LEU A 87 2.37 11.17 -17.99
N PRO A 88 3.19 12.22 -17.77
CA PRO A 88 4.34 12.13 -16.89
C PRO A 88 3.91 11.97 -15.43
N GLU A 89 4.81 11.44 -14.60
CA GLU A 89 4.59 11.28 -13.16
C GLU A 89 4.17 12.59 -12.47
N ARG A 90 4.64 13.74 -12.96
CA ARG A 90 4.22 15.07 -12.46
C ARG A 90 2.70 15.27 -12.55
N ALA A 91 2.04 14.76 -13.59
CA ALA A 91 0.58 14.83 -13.70
C ALA A 91 -0.10 14.01 -12.59
N VAL A 92 0.45 12.83 -12.26
CA VAL A 92 -0.03 11.97 -11.18
C VAL A 92 0.13 12.65 -9.82
N VAL A 93 1.28 13.29 -9.57
CA VAL A 93 1.52 14.06 -8.35
C VAL A 93 0.50 15.20 -8.22
N ILE A 94 0.21 15.94 -9.30
CA ILE A 94 -0.81 16.99 -9.29
C ILE A 94 -2.19 16.40 -8.99
N ALA A 95 -2.58 15.31 -9.65
CA ALA A 95 -3.86 14.64 -9.42
C ALA A 95 -4.02 14.12 -7.98
N TYR A 96 -2.98 13.54 -7.39
CA TYR A 96 -3.03 13.08 -5.99
C TYR A 96 -3.17 14.23 -5.01
N ALA A 97 -2.36 15.28 -5.15
CA ALA A 97 -2.46 16.45 -4.28
C ALA A 97 -3.84 17.12 -4.40
N THR A 98 -4.41 17.18 -5.61
CA THR A 98 -5.79 17.64 -5.80
C THR A 98 -6.79 16.70 -5.11
N GLY A 99 -6.78 15.40 -5.39
CA GLY A 99 -7.74 14.46 -4.81
C GLY A 99 -7.68 14.38 -3.28
N ILE A 100 -6.48 14.51 -2.69
CA ILE A 100 -6.31 14.60 -1.23
C ILE A 100 -7.00 15.86 -0.69
N GLN A 101 -6.79 17.00 -1.35
CA GLN A 101 -7.41 18.25 -0.91
C GLN A 101 -8.93 18.25 -1.08
N GLU A 102 -9.43 17.72 -2.20
CA GLU A 102 -10.85 17.74 -2.53
C GLU A 102 -11.68 16.73 -1.71
N SER A 103 -11.18 15.50 -1.52
CA SER A 103 -11.98 14.43 -0.90
C SER A 103 -11.20 13.51 0.03
N LYS A 104 -9.97 13.86 0.41
CA LYS A 104 -9.04 12.94 1.07
C LYS A 104 -8.80 11.67 0.25
N LEU A 105 -8.83 11.81 -1.08
CA LEU A 105 -8.66 10.73 -2.05
C LEU A 105 -9.76 9.65 -2.01
N LEU A 106 -10.94 9.99 -1.48
CA LEU A 106 -12.10 9.10 -1.43
C LEU A 106 -13.08 9.41 -2.57
N ASN A 107 -13.76 8.38 -3.08
CA ASN A 107 -14.81 8.55 -4.09
C ASN A 107 -16.19 8.70 -3.43
N ILE A 108 -16.52 9.93 -3.01
CA ILE A 108 -17.72 10.21 -2.20
C ILE A 108 -18.91 10.73 -3.02
N PRO A 109 -20.16 10.32 -2.73
CA PRO A 109 -21.35 10.72 -3.50
C PRO A 109 -21.95 12.07 -3.09
N PHE A 110 -21.24 12.85 -2.27
CA PHE A 110 -21.67 14.13 -1.71
C PHE A 110 -20.50 15.11 -1.64
N GLY A 111 -20.82 16.39 -1.38
CA GLY A 111 -19.88 17.50 -1.36
C GLY A 111 -20.61 18.84 -1.18
N ASP A 112 -19.88 19.94 -1.35
CA ASP A 112 -20.53 21.27 -1.46
C ASP A 112 -21.41 21.32 -2.72
N ARG A 113 -22.64 21.84 -2.59
CA ARG A 113 -23.65 21.89 -3.66
C ARG A 113 -23.88 20.50 -4.29
N ASP A 114 -23.53 20.33 -5.57
CA ASP A 114 -23.64 19.08 -6.33
C ASP A 114 -22.26 18.45 -6.63
N SER A 115 -21.20 18.87 -5.94
CA SER A 115 -19.87 18.26 -6.06
C SER A 115 -19.89 16.80 -5.62
N VAL A 116 -19.25 15.93 -6.40
CA VAL A 116 -19.10 14.50 -6.09
C VAL A 116 -17.76 13.94 -6.57
N GLY A 117 -17.44 12.75 -6.09
CA GLY A 117 -16.28 11.96 -6.50
C GLY A 117 -14.95 12.46 -5.93
N VAL A 118 -13.86 11.83 -6.37
CA VAL A 118 -12.50 12.08 -5.87
C VAL A 118 -12.00 13.51 -6.09
N PHE A 119 -12.46 14.16 -7.16
CA PHE A 119 -12.04 15.51 -7.52
C PHE A 119 -13.07 16.58 -7.17
N GLN A 120 -14.15 16.23 -6.45
CA GLN A 120 -15.27 17.11 -6.10
C GLN A 120 -15.78 17.93 -7.29
N GLN A 121 -15.88 17.28 -8.45
CA GLN A 121 -16.35 17.89 -9.68
C GLN A 121 -17.87 18.04 -9.66
N ARG A 122 -18.38 19.08 -10.32
CA ARG A 122 -19.81 19.44 -10.30
C ARG A 122 -20.49 19.13 -11.63
N PRO A 123 -21.60 18.36 -11.63
CA PRO A 123 -22.43 18.20 -12.81
C PRO A 123 -22.93 19.51 -13.41
N SER A 124 -23.37 20.45 -12.57
CA SER A 124 -23.87 21.75 -13.03
C SER A 124 -22.80 22.61 -13.72
N MET A 125 -21.52 22.28 -13.58
CA MET A 125 -20.38 22.98 -14.19
C MET A 125 -19.88 22.27 -15.46
N GLY A 126 -20.58 21.25 -15.95
CA GLY A 126 -20.28 20.59 -17.21
C GLY A 126 -19.21 19.50 -17.15
N TRP A 127 -18.79 19.06 -15.95
CA TRP A 127 -17.79 17.99 -15.80
C TRP A 127 -18.34 16.61 -16.22
N GLY A 128 -19.65 16.41 -16.14
CA GLY A 128 -20.34 15.16 -16.46
C GLY A 128 -21.57 14.95 -15.58
N THR A 129 -22.30 13.86 -15.80
CA THR A 129 -23.39 13.47 -14.88
C THR A 129 -22.85 12.97 -13.54
N GLN A 130 -23.63 13.01 -12.46
CA GLN A 130 -23.23 12.49 -11.15
C GLN A 130 -22.71 11.04 -11.22
N LYS A 131 -23.38 10.19 -12.02
CA LYS A 131 -22.96 8.80 -12.25
C LYS A 131 -21.57 8.69 -12.88
N GLN A 132 -21.27 9.57 -13.84
CA GLN A 132 -19.95 9.61 -14.47
C GLN A 132 -18.89 10.15 -13.51
N LEU A 133 -19.21 11.14 -12.69
CA LEU A 133 -18.23 11.71 -11.75
C LEU A 133 -17.90 10.76 -10.59
N LEU A 134 -18.83 9.89 -10.21
CA LEU A 134 -18.60 8.78 -9.28
C LEU A 134 -17.87 7.58 -9.90
N ASP A 135 -17.62 7.60 -11.20
CA ASP A 135 -16.75 6.65 -11.86
C ASP A 135 -15.32 7.21 -11.88
N VAL A 136 -14.44 6.65 -11.03
CA VAL A 136 -13.07 7.15 -10.83
C VAL A 136 -12.27 7.16 -12.13
N VAL A 137 -12.50 6.21 -13.05
CA VAL A 137 -11.82 6.22 -14.36
C VAL A 137 -12.25 7.43 -15.17
N TYR A 138 -13.55 7.76 -15.18
CA TYR A 138 -14.08 8.91 -15.92
C TYR A 138 -13.64 10.24 -15.28
N SER A 139 -13.83 10.42 -13.97
CA SER A 139 -13.51 11.69 -13.31
C SER A 139 -12.01 12.01 -13.36
N THR A 140 -11.16 10.97 -13.26
CA THR A 140 -9.72 11.11 -13.48
C THR A 140 -9.38 11.50 -14.92
N ASP A 141 -10.00 10.82 -15.90
CA ASP A 141 -9.76 11.16 -17.30
C ASP A 141 -10.17 12.61 -17.59
N LYS A 142 -11.32 13.05 -17.08
CA LYS A 142 -11.78 14.44 -17.14
C LYS A 142 -10.82 15.42 -16.47
N PHE A 143 -10.31 15.10 -15.28
CA PHE A 143 -9.31 15.93 -14.60
C PHE A 143 -8.07 16.12 -15.50
N PHE A 144 -7.56 15.03 -16.07
CA PHE A 144 -6.40 15.10 -16.96
C PHE A 144 -6.69 15.82 -18.28
N GLU A 145 -7.91 15.75 -18.84
CA GLU A 145 -8.32 16.59 -19.97
C GLU A 145 -8.21 18.10 -19.65
N GLY A 146 -8.54 18.49 -18.42
CA GLY A 146 -8.34 19.85 -17.94
C GLY A 146 -6.86 20.19 -17.76
N LEU A 147 -6.12 19.33 -17.06
CA LEU A 147 -4.72 19.57 -16.71
C LEU A 147 -3.83 19.79 -17.94
N VAL A 148 -3.99 19.00 -19.00
CA VAL A 148 -3.15 19.14 -20.20
C VAL A 148 -3.39 20.45 -20.97
N LYS A 149 -4.49 21.16 -20.70
CA LYS A 149 -4.76 22.50 -21.27
C LYS A 149 -4.08 23.61 -20.48
N VAL A 150 -3.62 23.34 -19.26
CA VAL A 150 -2.89 24.31 -18.44
C VAL A 150 -1.48 24.49 -18.99
N LYS A 151 -1.19 25.70 -19.46
CA LYS A 151 0.10 26.03 -20.06
C LYS A 151 1.24 25.76 -19.07
N ASN A 152 2.25 25.00 -19.50
CA ASN A 152 3.43 24.68 -18.70
C ASN A 152 3.13 24.01 -17.35
N TYR A 153 2.01 23.28 -17.19
CA TYR A 153 1.62 22.65 -15.92
C TYR A 153 2.74 21.80 -15.27
N GLN A 154 3.63 21.23 -16.10
CA GLN A 154 4.75 20.41 -15.62
C GLN A 154 5.84 21.21 -14.89
N ARG A 155 5.94 22.52 -15.15
CA ARG A 155 7.03 23.39 -14.67
C ARG A 155 6.58 24.43 -13.65
N ILE A 156 5.28 24.78 -13.64
CA ILE A 156 4.74 25.70 -12.66
C ILE A 156 4.53 24.99 -11.29
N PRO A 157 4.41 25.75 -10.19
CA PRO A 157 4.10 25.18 -8.89
C PRO A 157 2.83 24.32 -8.94
N LEU A 158 2.83 23.19 -8.22
CA LEU A 158 1.74 22.21 -8.28
C LEU A 158 0.39 22.83 -7.98
N HIS A 159 0.35 23.70 -6.97
CA HIS A 159 -0.88 24.32 -6.51
C HIS A 159 -1.47 25.28 -7.54
N ILE A 160 -0.64 25.93 -8.36
CA ILE A 160 -1.09 26.75 -9.48
C ILE A 160 -1.69 25.84 -10.56
N ALA A 161 -1.01 24.75 -10.93
CA ALA A 161 -1.53 23.81 -11.92
C ALA A 161 -2.87 23.19 -11.50
N ALA A 162 -2.99 22.76 -10.24
CA ALA A 162 -4.22 22.22 -9.67
C ALA A 162 -5.34 23.27 -9.64
N GLN A 163 -5.03 24.49 -9.22
CA GLN A 163 -5.98 25.60 -9.18
C GLN A 163 -6.51 25.98 -10.56
N GLU A 164 -5.67 25.98 -11.60
CA GLU A 164 -6.11 26.26 -12.97
C GLU A 164 -7.13 25.22 -13.49
N VAL A 165 -7.03 23.97 -13.01
CA VAL A 165 -7.98 22.91 -13.34
C VAL A 165 -9.27 23.04 -12.53
N GLN A 166 -9.16 23.17 -11.20
CA GLN A 166 -10.32 23.10 -10.29
C GLN A 166 -11.04 24.42 -10.09
N ARG A 167 -10.31 25.54 -10.18
CA ARG A 167 -10.79 26.90 -9.89
C ARG A 167 -11.46 26.99 -8.51
N SER A 168 -10.80 26.47 -7.48
CA SER A 168 -11.31 26.52 -6.10
C SER A 168 -11.13 27.91 -5.46
N ALA A 169 -11.64 28.11 -4.25
CA ALA A 169 -11.57 29.41 -3.58
C ALA A 169 -10.16 29.80 -3.10
N ASP A 170 -9.31 28.80 -2.77
CA ASP A 170 -7.91 29.01 -2.38
C ASP A 170 -7.04 27.83 -2.86
N GLY A 171 -6.34 28.05 -3.95
CA GLY A 171 -5.46 27.05 -4.55
C GLY A 171 -4.20 26.75 -3.73
N SER A 172 -3.77 27.62 -2.81
CA SER A 172 -2.52 27.41 -2.07
C SER A 172 -2.54 26.14 -1.21
N LEU A 173 -3.73 25.71 -0.80
CA LEU A 173 -3.95 24.51 0.02
C LEU A 173 -3.54 23.20 -0.65
N TYR A 174 -3.38 23.17 -1.99
CA TYR A 174 -2.84 21.98 -2.66
C TYR A 174 -1.35 21.75 -2.36
N ALA A 175 -0.59 22.81 -2.07
CA ALA A 175 0.87 22.74 -1.92
C ALA A 175 1.30 21.84 -0.75
N GLN A 176 0.51 21.81 0.34
CA GLN A 176 0.83 21.02 1.54
C GLN A 176 0.86 19.51 1.26
N HIS A 177 0.15 19.03 0.23
CA HIS A 177 0.04 17.61 -0.11
C HIS A 177 1.09 17.15 -1.13
N GLU A 178 1.99 18.04 -1.57
CA GLU A 178 2.92 17.72 -2.66
C GLU A 178 3.91 16.60 -2.29
N ASN A 179 4.35 16.52 -1.02
CA ASN A 179 5.27 15.48 -0.59
C ASN A 179 4.61 14.10 -0.55
N ASP A 180 3.43 14.01 0.06
CA ASP A 180 2.65 12.77 0.11
C ASP A 180 2.30 12.29 -1.30
N ALA A 181 1.87 13.22 -2.17
CA ALA A 181 1.59 12.93 -3.57
C ALA A 181 2.82 12.39 -4.34
N LYS A 182 4.04 12.84 -4.02
CA LYS A 182 5.28 12.30 -4.62
C LYS A 182 5.59 10.89 -4.16
N ILE A 183 5.42 10.60 -2.87
CA ILE A 183 5.58 9.25 -2.31
C ILE A 183 4.57 8.30 -2.96
N MET A 184 3.30 8.71 -3.03
CA MET A 184 2.25 7.95 -3.69
C MET A 184 2.53 7.71 -5.18
N ALA A 185 2.94 8.74 -5.93
CA ALA A 185 3.25 8.61 -7.34
C ALA A 185 4.43 7.66 -7.59
N ALA A 186 5.44 7.65 -6.71
CA ALA A 186 6.55 6.71 -6.77
C ALA A 186 6.06 5.25 -6.74
N ALA A 187 5.14 4.96 -5.81
CA ALA A 187 4.60 3.62 -5.60
C ALA A 187 3.64 3.21 -6.73
N PHE A 188 2.58 3.99 -6.96
CA PHE A 188 1.49 3.59 -7.86
C PHE A 188 1.85 3.70 -9.35
N THR A 189 2.87 4.48 -9.74
CA THR A 189 3.37 4.48 -11.12
C THR A 189 4.42 3.40 -11.39
N GLY A 190 4.66 2.51 -10.41
CA GLY A 190 5.62 1.41 -10.50
C GLY A 190 7.08 1.86 -10.57
N ARG A 191 7.38 3.12 -10.21
CA ARG A 191 8.77 3.64 -10.17
C ARG A 191 9.56 3.01 -9.03
N VAL A 192 8.92 2.79 -7.88
CA VAL A 192 9.49 2.06 -6.75
C VAL A 192 8.84 0.67 -6.72
N PRO A 193 9.60 -0.39 -7.04
CA PRO A 193 9.16 -1.78 -6.93
C PRO A 193 8.62 -2.12 -5.54
N ALA A 194 7.61 -2.99 -5.46
CA ALA A 194 7.08 -3.54 -4.21
C ALA A 194 6.68 -2.50 -3.13
N ALA A 195 6.46 -1.24 -3.51
CA ALA A 195 6.26 -0.15 -2.56
C ALA A 195 4.90 -0.19 -1.84
N LEU A 196 3.87 -0.71 -2.50
CA LEU A 196 2.52 -0.82 -1.94
C LEU A 196 2.29 -2.20 -1.34
N GLN A 197 1.87 -2.22 -0.09
CA GLN A 197 1.31 -3.40 0.56
C GLN A 197 -0.06 -3.05 1.12
N CYS A 198 -1.04 -3.93 0.92
CA CYS A 198 -2.36 -3.82 1.51
C CYS A 198 -2.67 -5.09 2.29
N TRP A 199 -3.60 -5.01 3.23
CA TRP A 199 -4.17 -6.19 3.87
C TRP A 199 -5.59 -5.93 4.27
N THR A 200 -6.38 -6.98 4.28
CA THR A 200 -7.74 -6.95 4.78
C THR A 200 -7.94 -8.22 5.58
N PRO A 201 -8.22 -8.11 6.89
CA PRO A 201 -8.51 -9.29 7.69
C PRO A 201 -9.63 -10.11 7.04
N PRO A 202 -9.49 -11.44 6.98
CA PRO A 202 -10.57 -12.27 6.46
C PRO A 202 -11.85 -12.04 7.28
N PRO A 203 -13.03 -12.07 6.65
CA PRO A 203 -14.28 -11.96 7.37
C PRO A 203 -14.39 -13.09 8.41
N LYS A 204 -14.92 -12.79 9.59
CA LYS A 204 -15.15 -13.81 10.65
C LYS A 204 -16.05 -14.97 10.20
N ASP A 205 -16.91 -14.69 9.23
CA ASP A 205 -17.83 -15.65 8.63
C ASP A 205 -17.27 -16.08 7.27
N GLU A 206 -16.84 -17.35 7.18
CA GLU A 206 -16.25 -17.92 5.97
C GLU A 206 -17.19 -17.87 4.77
N SER A 207 -18.52 -17.89 4.98
CA SER A 207 -19.49 -17.77 3.90
C SER A 207 -19.43 -16.41 3.19
N LYS A 208 -18.84 -15.39 3.84
CA LYS A 208 -18.64 -14.05 3.30
C LYS A 208 -17.30 -13.90 2.57
N VAL A 209 -16.46 -14.93 2.54
CA VAL A 209 -15.22 -14.91 1.75
C VAL A 209 -15.59 -14.85 0.27
N LYS A 210 -15.21 -13.75 -0.39
CA LYS A 210 -15.48 -13.55 -1.81
C LYS A 210 -14.67 -14.55 -2.64
N LYS A 211 -15.33 -15.19 -3.61
CA LYS A 211 -14.62 -15.97 -4.65
C LYS A 211 -13.79 -15.01 -5.52
N PRO A 212 -12.57 -15.40 -5.93
CA PRO A 212 -11.75 -14.57 -6.82
C PRO A 212 -12.46 -14.26 -8.15
N ARG A 213 -12.50 -12.98 -8.52
CA ARG A 213 -13.13 -12.47 -9.75
C ARG A 213 -12.07 -11.91 -10.71
N VAL A 214 -11.08 -12.73 -11.07
CA VAL A 214 -9.91 -12.34 -11.90
C VAL A 214 -10.31 -11.70 -13.23
N GLU A 215 -11.35 -12.22 -13.89
CA GLU A 215 -11.84 -11.66 -15.15
C GLU A 215 -12.47 -10.27 -14.97
N ALA A 216 -13.18 -10.04 -13.86
CA ALA A 216 -13.74 -8.73 -13.56
C ALA A 216 -12.64 -7.71 -13.23
N ALA A 217 -11.63 -8.13 -12.45
CA ALA A 217 -10.45 -7.31 -12.17
C ALA A 217 -9.72 -6.93 -13.46
N SER A 218 -9.50 -7.91 -14.36
CA SER A 218 -8.82 -7.69 -15.63
C SER A 218 -9.57 -6.74 -16.57
N ARG A 219 -10.92 -6.81 -16.57
CA ARG A 219 -11.75 -5.86 -17.33
C ARG A 219 -11.64 -4.44 -16.78
N GLU A 220 -11.69 -4.28 -15.46
CA GLU A 220 -11.56 -2.97 -14.84
C GLU A 220 -10.17 -2.37 -15.04
N LEU A 221 -9.12 -3.20 -14.89
CA LEU A 221 -7.76 -2.77 -15.18
C LEU A 221 -7.63 -2.29 -16.63
N ARG A 222 -8.16 -3.03 -17.62
CA ARG A 222 -8.14 -2.60 -19.03
C ARG A 222 -8.92 -1.31 -19.25
N ARG A 223 -10.02 -1.11 -18.51
CA ARG A 223 -10.79 0.13 -18.54
C ARG A 223 -9.93 1.31 -18.07
N ALA A 224 -9.20 1.17 -16.97
CA ALA A 224 -8.34 2.22 -16.41
C ALA A 224 -7.03 2.42 -17.19
N LEU A 225 -6.30 1.32 -17.47
CA LEU A 225 -4.94 1.28 -18.01
C LEU A 225 -4.86 1.25 -19.54
N GLY A 226 -5.97 0.96 -20.22
CA GLY A 226 -6.03 0.78 -21.67
C GLY A 226 -5.50 -0.58 -22.12
N ASP A 227 -5.01 -0.64 -23.36
CA ASP A 227 -4.58 -1.90 -24.00
C ASP A 227 -3.54 -2.63 -23.14
N THR A 228 -3.94 -3.82 -22.68
CA THR A 228 -3.20 -4.62 -21.70
C THR A 228 -3.50 -6.08 -22.00
N PRO A 229 -2.57 -6.83 -22.62
CA PRO A 229 -2.79 -8.23 -22.95
C PRO A 229 -2.97 -9.08 -21.69
N VAL A 230 -4.07 -9.83 -21.63
CA VAL A 230 -4.41 -10.72 -20.51
C VAL A 230 -4.67 -12.13 -21.03
N SER A 231 -4.11 -13.13 -20.37
CA SER A 231 -4.35 -14.55 -20.63
C SER A 231 -4.60 -15.28 -19.32
N GLY A 232 -5.87 -15.53 -19.00
CA GLY A 232 -6.28 -16.09 -17.72
C GLY A 232 -5.86 -15.19 -16.55
N ASP A 233 -4.99 -15.71 -15.68
CA ASP A 233 -4.46 -14.97 -14.54
C ASP A 233 -3.16 -14.21 -14.80
N LYS A 234 -2.68 -14.20 -16.04
CA LYS A 234 -1.44 -13.50 -16.44
C LYS A 234 -1.75 -12.21 -17.16
N ILE A 235 -1.20 -11.11 -16.68
CA ILE A 235 -1.22 -9.79 -17.33
C ILE A 235 0.17 -9.51 -17.89
N THR A 236 0.29 -9.24 -19.18
CA THR A 236 1.58 -8.97 -19.83
C THR A 236 2.08 -7.56 -19.50
N ALA A 237 3.32 -7.47 -19.03
CA ALA A 237 4.00 -6.22 -18.74
C ALA A 237 4.90 -5.83 -19.92
N SER A 238 4.72 -4.65 -20.50
CA SER A 238 5.57 -4.14 -21.58
C SER A 238 6.89 -3.54 -21.08
N SER A 239 7.00 -3.28 -19.77
CA SER A 239 8.21 -2.83 -19.08
C SER A 239 8.14 -3.19 -17.60
N THR A 240 9.29 -3.21 -16.93
CA THR A 240 9.36 -3.47 -15.48
C THR A 240 8.46 -2.50 -14.69
N ARG A 241 8.53 -1.21 -15.03
CA ARG A 241 7.73 -0.15 -14.41
C ARG A 241 6.23 -0.37 -14.60
N ARG A 242 5.77 -0.71 -15.82
CA ARG A 242 4.35 -0.96 -16.08
C ARG A 242 3.85 -2.19 -15.33
N GLY A 243 4.66 -3.24 -15.20
CA GLY A 243 4.27 -4.39 -14.41
C GLY A 243 4.17 -4.08 -12.92
N TRP A 244 5.04 -3.23 -12.36
CA TRP A 244 4.90 -2.76 -10.98
C TRP A 244 3.67 -1.86 -10.77
N LEU A 245 3.28 -1.06 -11.76
CA LEU A 245 2.01 -0.34 -11.75
C LEU A 245 0.82 -1.31 -11.72
N VAL A 246 0.83 -2.34 -12.57
CA VAL A 246 -0.20 -3.38 -12.61
C VAL A 246 -0.25 -4.16 -11.29
N ALA A 247 0.91 -4.47 -10.71
CA ALA A 247 1.01 -5.15 -9.43
C ALA A 247 0.40 -4.30 -8.30
N ALA A 248 0.77 -3.02 -8.21
CA ALA A 248 0.20 -2.08 -7.23
C ALA A 248 -1.33 -1.93 -7.42
N TRP A 249 -1.80 -1.82 -8.67
CA TRP A 249 -3.24 -1.78 -8.96
C TRP A 249 -3.95 -3.04 -8.47
N SER A 250 -3.36 -4.21 -8.70
CA SER A 250 -3.93 -5.51 -8.32
C SER A 250 -3.97 -5.69 -6.80
N VAL A 251 -2.92 -5.25 -6.09
CA VAL A 251 -2.87 -5.26 -4.62
C VAL A 251 -3.96 -4.35 -4.03
N ALA A 252 -4.09 -3.11 -4.53
CA ALA A 252 -5.11 -2.17 -4.07
C ALA A 252 -6.55 -2.71 -4.26
N HIS A 253 -6.82 -3.35 -5.40
CA HIS A 253 -8.15 -3.87 -5.71
C HIS A 253 -8.40 -5.31 -5.21
N ALA A 254 -7.46 -5.89 -4.47
CA ALA A 254 -7.53 -7.29 -4.06
C ALA A 254 -8.80 -7.58 -3.23
N ARG A 255 -9.13 -6.72 -2.27
CA ARG A 255 -10.34 -6.82 -1.43
C ARG A 255 -11.63 -6.81 -2.27
N ASP A 256 -11.67 -5.97 -3.29
CA ASP A 256 -12.88 -5.75 -4.07
C ASP A 256 -13.14 -6.93 -5.01
N TYR A 257 -12.09 -7.46 -5.64
CA TYR A 257 -12.21 -8.61 -6.55
C TYR A 257 -11.93 -9.98 -5.91
N GLY A 258 -11.58 -10.03 -4.62
CA GLY A 258 -11.23 -11.28 -3.93
C GLY A 258 -9.93 -11.90 -4.44
N LEU A 259 -8.96 -11.08 -4.88
CA LEU A 259 -7.64 -11.57 -5.31
C LEU A 259 -6.85 -12.01 -4.09
N ARG A 260 -6.22 -13.20 -4.16
CA ARG A 260 -5.49 -13.79 -3.04
C ARG A 260 -3.98 -13.53 -3.06
N GLY A 261 -3.45 -13.13 -4.20
CA GLY A 261 -2.03 -12.85 -4.33
C GLY A 261 -1.67 -12.22 -5.65
N VAL A 262 -0.47 -11.64 -5.70
CA VAL A 262 0.12 -11.00 -6.87
C VAL A 262 1.59 -11.41 -6.91
N ARG A 263 2.08 -11.89 -8.06
CA ARG A 263 3.48 -12.28 -8.25
C ARG A 263 4.07 -11.55 -9.45
N TYR A 264 5.24 -10.94 -9.28
CA TYR A 264 5.93 -10.19 -10.31
C TYR A 264 7.39 -9.90 -9.92
N ASP A 265 8.32 -9.98 -10.87
CA ASP A 265 9.70 -9.48 -10.73
C ASP A 265 10.42 -9.97 -9.45
N GLY A 266 10.49 -11.30 -9.27
CA GLY A 266 11.14 -11.92 -8.12
C GLY A 266 10.38 -11.77 -6.80
N ARG A 267 9.15 -11.26 -6.82
CA ARG A 267 8.37 -10.96 -5.61
C ARG A 267 6.97 -11.54 -5.64
N ALA A 268 6.47 -11.90 -4.46
CA ALA A 268 5.11 -12.34 -4.24
C ALA A 268 4.47 -11.59 -3.07
N TRP A 269 3.23 -11.15 -3.26
CA TRP A 269 2.37 -10.61 -2.21
C TRP A 269 1.16 -11.53 -2.04
N ALA A 270 0.77 -11.77 -0.80
CA ALA A 270 -0.38 -12.59 -0.44
C ALA A 270 -1.38 -11.77 0.39
N ALA A 271 -2.68 -11.90 0.10
CA ALA A 271 -3.71 -11.06 0.71
C ALA A 271 -3.98 -11.39 2.19
N ASP A 272 -3.82 -12.66 2.57
CA ASP A 272 -3.99 -13.18 3.93
C ASP A 272 -2.78 -12.88 4.83
N ALA A 273 -1.60 -12.75 4.24
CA ALA A 273 -0.36 -12.34 4.89
C ALA A 273 0.10 -10.94 4.46
N GLY A 274 -0.82 -10.07 4.02
CA GLY A 274 -0.45 -8.79 3.39
C GLY A 274 0.35 -7.83 4.28
N PHE A 275 0.25 -7.99 5.61
CA PHE A 275 1.04 -7.26 6.61
C PHE A 275 2.52 -7.68 6.63
N GLU A 276 2.87 -8.87 6.13
CA GLU A 276 4.26 -9.32 5.98
C GLU A 276 4.94 -8.67 4.77
N GLY A 277 4.17 -8.00 3.91
CA GLY A 277 4.66 -7.33 2.72
C GLY A 277 5.04 -8.30 1.60
N TRP A 278 5.88 -7.84 0.68
CA TRP A 278 6.33 -8.62 -0.47
C TRP A 278 7.46 -9.58 -0.10
N GLN A 279 7.23 -10.87 -0.30
CA GLN A 279 8.20 -11.95 -0.12
C GLN A 279 9.01 -12.20 -1.40
N GLU A 280 10.16 -12.84 -1.27
CA GLU A 280 10.95 -13.33 -2.41
C GLU A 280 10.22 -14.48 -3.12
N ASP A 281 10.33 -14.51 -4.46
CA ASP A 281 9.74 -15.52 -5.31
C ASP A 281 10.50 -15.65 -6.63
N ASP A 282 11.45 -16.58 -6.69
CA ASP A 282 12.28 -16.84 -7.87
C ASP A 282 11.47 -17.26 -9.12
N GLY A 283 10.23 -17.72 -8.94
CA GLY A 283 9.33 -18.08 -10.03
C GLY A 283 8.64 -16.88 -10.67
N ALA A 284 8.68 -15.70 -10.05
CA ALA A 284 8.06 -14.48 -10.56
C ALA A 284 8.94 -13.80 -11.61
N THR A 285 8.47 -13.78 -12.86
CA THR A 285 9.19 -13.13 -13.97
C THR A 285 8.79 -11.66 -14.14
N THR A 286 9.56 -10.91 -14.93
CA THR A 286 9.23 -9.54 -15.37
C THR A 286 8.30 -9.49 -16.57
N ARG A 287 7.96 -10.63 -17.19
CA ARG A 287 7.10 -10.67 -18.39
C ARG A 287 5.61 -10.59 -18.05
N HIS A 288 5.21 -11.20 -16.94
CA HIS A 288 3.81 -11.30 -16.56
C HIS A 288 3.62 -10.99 -15.08
N VAL A 289 2.65 -10.12 -14.78
CA VAL A 289 2.05 -10.05 -13.44
C VAL A 289 1.05 -11.19 -13.33
N ILE A 290 1.22 -12.06 -12.33
CA ILE A 290 0.36 -13.23 -12.11
C ILE A 290 -0.58 -12.93 -10.95
N LEU A 291 -1.89 -13.07 -11.18
CA LEU A 291 -2.93 -12.82 -10.19
C LEU A 291 -3.39 -14.11 -9.51
N ASN A 292 -3.81 -13.98 -8.25
CA ASN A 292 -4.53 -15.00 -7.49
C ASN A 292 -3.79 -16.35 -7.32
N ARG A 293 -2.46 -16.34 -7.42
CA ARG A 293 -1.59 -17.44 -7.01
C ARG A 293 -0.67 -16.92 -5.89
N PRO A 294 -0.83 -17.37 -4.63
CA PRO A 294 0.14 -17.04 -3.60
C PRO A 294 1.51 -17.66 -3.91
N ALA A 295 2.54 -17.23 -3.19
CA ALA A 295 3.84 -17.91 -3.20
C ALA A 295 3.62 -19.39 -2.79
N PRO A 296 4.45 -20.33 -3.29
CA PRO A 296 4.48 -21.66 -2.70
C PRO A 296 4.81 -21.50 -1.21
N ALA A 297 4.17 -22.28 -0.32
CA ALA A 297 4.59 -22.30 1.07
C ALA A 297 6.06 -22.74 1.13
N ALA A 298 6.89 -21.95 1.83
CA ALA A 298 8.30 -22.23 2.06
C ALA A 298 8.50 -23.49 2.92
#